data_AF-A0A439V6Y6-F1
#
_entry.id   AF-A0A439V6Y6-F1
#
_cell.length_a   1.000
_cell.length_b   1.000
_cell.length_c   1.000
_cell.angle_alpha   90.00
_cell.angle_beta   90.00
_cell.angle_gamma   90.00
#
_symmetry.space_group_name_H-M   'P 1'
#
loop_
_entity.id
_entity.type
_entity.pdbx_description
1 polymer ?
#
loop_
_entity_poly.entity_id
_entity_poly.type
_entity_poly.pdbx_seq_one_letter_code
_entity_poly.pdbx_strand_id
1 'polypeptide(L)'
;MPLLTPDAPFGLPAFSLSGDQIATVLDLLCRGCDEARPHLTPGMLEVPTTMVVRKAVRRVKKSLGLTNLQVRGEHELEDMATNDPTILGRIDITLQFLHQFGDEDAYVAVECKRVRAGDPTLNGSYVTQGVDRFATGQYATGHDWGFMLGYVLALPASAVVDAVDARIRKTYGEPAGLTVESAHSLALAVLEGALAQSGSHVIRIKHVFVDMSQAAPLASPSEMTSTPII
;
A
#
# COMPACT_ATOMS: atom_id res chain seq x y z
N MET A 1 22.85 -27.24 -14.27
CA MET A 1 21.41 -27.50 -14.48
C MET A 1 20.65 -26.44 -13.69
N PRO A 2 19.59 -25.82 -14.23
CA PRO A 2 18.69 -25.03 -13.40
C PRO A 2 18.14 -25.98 -12.32
N LEU A 3 18.15 -25.55 -11.05
CA LEU A 3 17.68 -26.39 -9.94
C LEU A 3 16.16 -26.56 -9.97
N LEU A 4 15.45 -25.60 -10.56
CA LEU A 4 13.98 -25.56 -10.67
C LEU A 4 13.56 -24.95 -12.01
N THR A 5 12.40 -25.35 -12.50
CA THR A 5 11.76 -24.74 -13.67
C THR A 5 11.33 -23.31 -13.29
N PRO A 6 11.52 -22.30 -14.16
CA PRO A 6 10.96 -20.97 -13.91
C PRO A 6 9.46 -21.06 -13.63
N ASP A 7 8.99 -20.39 -12.59
CA ASP A 7 7.57 -20.29 -12.32
C ASP A 7 6.90 -19.64 -13.54
N ALA A 8 6.09 -20.42 -14.25
CA ALA A 8 5.10 -19.83 -15.12
C ALA A 8 4.15 -19.02 -14.22
N PRO A 9 3.66 -17.83 -14.64
CA PRO A 9 2.67 -17.10 -13.86
C PRO A 9 1.48 -18.03 -13.58
N PHE A 10 1.43 -18.56 -12.36
CA PHE A 10 0.33 -19.38 -11.89
C PHE A 10 -0.78 -18.40 -11.52
N GLY A 11 -1.81 -18.31 -12.35
CA GLY A 11 -2.87 -17.32 -12.11
C GLY A 11 -3.90 -17.25 -13.21
N LEU A 12 -4.74 -18.29 -13.34
CA LEU A 12 -6.16 -17.99 -13.54
C LEU A 12 -6.59 -17.32 -12.23
N PRO A 13 -7.15 -16.10 -12.28
CA PRO A 13 -6.94 -15.03 -11.31
C PRO A 13 -6.83 -15.54 -9.88
N ALA A 14 -5.71 -15.23 -9.22
CA ALA A 14 -5.38 -15.71 -7.89
C ALA A 14 -6.55 -15.37 -6.94
N PHE A 15 -7.33 -16.38 -6.60
CA PHE A 15 -8.47 -16.42 -5.68
C PHE A 15 -9.33 -15.15 -5.68
N SER A 16 -10.46 -15.20 -6.40
CA SER A 16 -11.41 -14.09 -6.47
C SER A 16 -11.81 -13.61 -5.07
N LEU A 17 -11.36 -12.42 -4.66
CA LEU A 17 -11.82 -11.79 -3.43
C LEU A 17 -13.26 -11.33 -3.62
N SER A 18 -14.13 -11.62 -2.64
CA SER A 18 -15.46 -11.04 -2.62
C SER A 18 -15.41 -9.54 -2.33
N GLY A 19 -16.45 -8.80 -2.71
CA GLY A 19 -16.59 -7.38 -2.36
C GLY A 19 -16.46 -7.14 -0.85
N ASP A 20 -17.03 -8.03 -0.03
CA ASP A 20 -16.94 -7.95 1.43
C ASP A 20 -15.53 -8.17 1.95
N GLN A 21 -14.74 -9.05 1.32
CA GLN A 21 -13.34 -9.26 1.68
C GLN A 21 -12.49 -8.03 1.36
N ILE A 22 -12.70 -7.39 0.20
CA ILE A 22 -12.05 -6.14 -0.18
C ILE A 22 -12.43 -5.02 0.81
N ALA A 23 -13.71 -4.90 1.15
CA ALA A 23 -14.20 -3.94 2.13
C ALA A 23 -13.61 -4.21 3.53
N THR A 24 -13.47 -5.47 3.93
CA THR A 24 -12.85 -5.87 5.20
C THR A 24 -11.38 -5.46 5.25
N VAL A 25 -10.62 -5.64 4.17
CA VAL A 25 -9.21 -5.20 4.09
C VAL A 25 -9.15 -3.67 4.24
N LEU A 26 -9.98 -2.93 3.49
CA LEU A 26 -10.03 -1.47 3.57
C LEU A 26 -10.36 -0.97 5.00
N ASP A 27 -11.43 -1.47 5.61
CA ASP A 27 -11.87 -1.09 6.95
C ASP A 27 -10.78 -1.41 7.99
N LEU A 28 -10.16 -2.59 7.90
CA LEU A 28 -9.14 -3.01 8.83
C LEU A 28 -7.84 -2.18 8.71
N LEU A 29 -7.42 -1.83 7.49
CA LEU A 29 -6.28 -0.93 7.27
C LEU A 29 -6.56 0.46 7.83
N CYS A 30 -7.74 1.02 7.58
CA CYS A 30 -8.10 2.35 8.07
C CYS A 30 -8.18 2.40 9.60
N ARG A 31 -8.85 1.42 10.24
CA ARG A 31 -8.91 1.33 11.70
C ARG A 31 -7.56 1.04 12.33
N GLY A 32 -6.74 0.20 11.71
CA GLY A 32 -5.38 -0.08 12.17
C GLY A 32 -4.48 1.15 12.09
N CYS A 33 -4.63 1.97 11.05
CA CYS A 33 -3.97 3.26 10.95
C CYS A 33 -4.42 4.22 12.05
N ASP A 34 -5.73 4.32 12.28
CA ASP A 34 -6.30 5.15 13.34
C ASP A 34 -5.76 4.77 14.73
N GLU A 35 -5.81 3.48 15.08
CA GLU A 35 -5.28 2.92 16.33
C GLU A 35 -3.75 3.12 16.46
N ALA A 36 -3.02 3.22 15.33
CA ALA A 36 -1.59 3.48 15.33
C ALA A 36 -1.23 4.95 15.59
N ARG A 37 -2.10 5.90 15.22
CA ARG A 37 -1.80 7.35 15.27
C ARG A 37 -1.25 7.84 16.62
N PRO A 38 -1.80 7.44 17.79
CA PRO A 38 -1.30 7.90 19.09
C PRO A 38 0.13 7.41 19.42
N HIS A 39 0.65 6.43 18.68
CA HIS A 39 1.94 5.81 18.90
C HIS A 39 3.03 6.31 17.93
N LEU A 40 2.66 7.20 17.00
CA LEU A 40 3.61 7.81 16.07
C LEU A 40 4.36 8.95 16.76
N THR A 41 5.63 9.11 16.39
CA THR A 41 6.48 10.19 16.88
C THR A 41 6.89 11.09 15.73
N PRO A 42 7.10 12.39 15.98
CA PRO A 42 7.55 13.30 14.93
C PRO A 42 8.83 12.80 14.24
N GLY A 43 8.85 12.87 12.91
CA GLY A 43 9.95 12.41 12.08
C GLY A 43 10.07 10.89 11.90
N MET A 44 9.11 10.10 12.40
CA MET A 44 9.12 8.64 12.26
C MET A 44 9.19 8.24 10.77
N LEU A 45 10.14 7.38 10.44
CA LEU A 45 10.38 6.89 9.07
C LEU A 45 9.34 5.84 8.66
N GLU A 46 9.24 5.58 7.36
CA GLU A 46 8.25 4.68 6.75
C GLU A 46 8.20 3.30 7.41
N VAL A 47 9.35 2.63 7.52
CA VAL A 47 9.42 1.27 8.08
C VAL A 47 8.94 1.22 9.54
N PRO A 48 9.44 2.05 10.47
CA PRO A 48 8.89 2.13 11.82
C PRO A 48 7.38 2.44 11.87
N THR A 49 6.89 3.37 11.04
CA THR A 49 5.44 3.67 10.95
C THR A 49 4.66 2.43 10.54
N THR A 50 5.07 1.73 9.49
CA THR A 50 4.44 0.48 9.02
C THR A 50 4.46 -0.60 10.10
N MET A 51 5.54 -0.73 10.88
CA MET A 51 5.60 -1.69 11.99
C MET A 51 4.55 -1.39 13.08
N VAL A 52 4.33 -0.11 13.42
CA VAL A 52 3.30 0.31 14.37
C VAL A 52 1.91 0.04 13.80
N VAL A 53 1.66 0.44 12.55
CA VAL A 53 0.40 0.18 11.83
C VAL A 53 0.09 -1.31 11.79
N ARG A 54 1.05 -2.17 11.43
CA ARG A 54 0.88 -3.62 11.38
C ARG A 54 0.51 -4.21 12.74
N LYS A 55 1.12 -3.73 13.83
CA LYS A 55 0.76 -4.15 15.20
C LYS A 55 -0.66 -3.71 15.56
N ALA A 56 -1.05 -2.49 15.20
CA ALA A 56 -2.38 -1.95 15.43
C ALA A 56 -3.45 -2.68 14.62
N VAL A 57 -3.23 -2.91 13.32
CA VAL A 57 -4.07 -3.76 12.44
C VAL A 57 -4.30 -5.13 13.08
N ARG A 58 -3.24 -5.80 13.59
CA ARG A 58 -3.38 -7.10 14.26
C ARG A 58 -4.18 -7.01 15.57
N ARG A 59 -4.09 -5.91 16.31
CA ARG A 59 -4.87 -5.67 17.54
C ARG A 59 -6.35 -5.46 17.21
N VAL A 60 -6.66 -4.58 16.25
CA VAL A 60 -8.02 -4.33 15.77
C VAL A 60 -8.64 -5.60 15.21
N LYS A 61 -7.92 -6.36 14.39
CA LYS A 61 -8.37 -7.66 13.88
C LYS A 61 -8.82 -8.60 15.01
N LYS A 62 -8.02 -8.67 16.09
CA LYS A 62 -8.32 -9.51 17.26
C LYS A 62 -9.54 -8.99 18.02
N SER A 63 -9.68 -7.68 18.22
CA SER A 63 -10.84 -7.11 18.94
C SER A 63 -12.15 -7.28 18.16
N LEU A 64 -12.08 -7.29 16.83
CA LEU A 64 -13.22 -7.58 15.95
C LEU A 64 -13.53 -9.08 15.81
N GLY A 65 -12.72 -9.97 16.40
CA GLY A 65 -12.94 -11.41 16.32
C GLY A 65 -12.72 -12.02 14.93
N LEU A 66 -11.97 -11.34 14.04
CA LEU A 66 -11.68 -11.81 12.68
C LEU A 66 -10.60 -12.92 12.71
N THR A 67 -11.03 -14.14 13.04
CA THR A 67 -10.16 -15.33 13.16
C THR A 67 -9.84 -15.97 11.81
N ASN A 68 -10.65 -15.71 10.78
CA ASN A 68 -10.52 -16.21 9.42
C ASN A 68 -9.62 -15.33 8.52
N LEU A 69 -8.85 -14.42 9.12
CA LEU A 69 -7.95 -13.51 8.42
C LEU A 69 -6.59 -13.50 9.13
N GLN A 70 -5.51 -13.71 8.38
CA GLN A 70 -4.14 -13.55 8.83
C GLN A 70 -3.60 -12.20 8.37
N VAL A 71 -2.74 -11.60 9.19
CA VAL A 71 -2.00 -10.38 8.85
C VAL A 71 -0.55 -10.64 9.17
N ARG A 72 0.30 -10.57 8.14
CA ARG A 72 1.76 -10.67 8.23
C ARG A 72 2.37 -9.35 7.72
N GLY A 73 3.69 -9.23 7.81
CA GLY A 73 4.41 -8.16 7.14
C GLY A 73 5.85 -8.58 6.92
N GLU A 74 6.55 -7.79 6.11
CA GLU A 74 7.88 -8.14 5.60
C GLU A 74 7.87 -9.54 4.98
N HIS A 75 6.90 -9.76 4.07
CA HIS A 75 6.86 -10.99 3.29
C HIS A 75 7.94 -10.89 2.21
N GLU A 76 9.00 -11.68 2.38
CA GLU A 76 10.09 -11.78 1.42
C GLU A 76 9.61 -12.56 0.20
N LEU A 77 9.78 -11.96 -0.98
CA LEU A 77 9.52 -12.63 -2.24
C LEU A 77 10.81 -13.30 -2.71
N GLU A 78 10.72 -14.61 -2.86
CA GLU A 78 11.80 -15.46 -3.36
C GLU A 78 11.63 -15.63 -4.87
N ASP A 79 12.71 -15.50 -5.64
CA ASP A 79 12.72 -15.84 -7.07
C ASP A 79 13.15 -17.30 -7.23
N MET A 80 12.20 -18.22 -7.35
CA MET A 80 12.55 -19.62 -7.57
C MET A 80 12.97 -19.90 -9.03
N ALA A 81 12.79 -18.94 -9.94
CA ALA A 81 13.19 -19.06 -11.34
C ALA A 81 14.69 -18.80 -11.57
N THR A 82 15.39 -18.22 -10.60
CA THR A 82 16.82 -17.96 -10.68
C THR A 82 17.56 -18.58 -9.50
N ASN A 83 18.85 -18.90 -9.68
CA ASN A 83 19.71 -19.34 -8.57
C ASN A 83 20.27 -18.14 -7.77
N ASP A 84 19.70 -16.95 -7.94
CA ASP A 84 20.18 -15.74 -7.26
C ASP A 84 19.61 -15.71 -5.84
N PRO A 85 20.45 -15.73 -4.78
CA PRO A 85 19.98 -15.66 -3.40
C PRO A 85 19.40 -14.28 -3.02
N THR A 86 19.38 -13.30 -3.93
CA THR A 86 18.79 -11.99 -3.65
C THR A 86 17.27 -12.06 -3.54
N ILE A 87 16.74 -11.56 -2.43
CA ILE A 87 15.30 -11.31 -2.25
C ILE A 87 14.84 -10.31 -3.31
N LEU A 88 13.79 -10.66 -4.07
CA LEU A 88 13.21 -9.79 -5.10
C LEU A 88 12.60 -8.53 -4.48
N GLY A 89 11.98 -8.67 -3.30
CA GLY A 89 11.44 -7.54 -2.55
C GLY A 89 10.79 -7.96 -1.25
N ARG A 90 10.34 -6.97 -0.46
CA ARG A 90 9.60 -7.19 0.78
C ARG A 90 8.29 -6.43 0.74
N ILE A 91 7.17 -7.17 0.75
CA ILE A 91 5.84 -6.55 0.87
C ILE A 91 5.64 -6.11 2.33
N ASP A 92 5.26 -4.84 2.52
CA ASP A 92 5.11 -4.22 3.84
C ASP A 92 4.12 -4.97 4.76
N ILE A 93 2.94 -5.26 4.21
CA ILE A 93 1.86 -5.98 4.90
C ILE A 93 1.19 -6.94 3.91
N THR A 94 0.99 -8.19 4.33
CA THR A 94 0.16 -9.14 3.59
C THR A 94 -1.02 -9.57 4.45
N LEU A 95 -2.18 -9.74 3.82
CA LEU A 95 -3.37 -10.32 4.44
C LEU A 95 -3.77 -11.59 3.70
N GLN A 96 -4.20 -12.59 4.44
CA GLN A 96 -4.59 -13.87 3.86
C GLN A 96 -5.87 -14.37 4.55
N PHE A 97 -6.92 -14.57 3.79
CA PHE A 97 -8.16 -15.16 4.29
C PHE A 97 -8.00 -16.67 4.44
N LEU A 98 -8.80 -17.30 5.29
CA LEU A 98 -8.70 -18.73 5.59
C LEU A 98 -8.77 -19.61 4.33
N HIS A 99 -9.58 -19.24 3.34
CA HIS A 99 -9.73 -19.99 2.08
C HIS A 99 -8.50 -19.90 1.16
N GLN A 100 -7.56 -19.00 1.46
CA GLN A 100 -6.29 -18.85 0.76
C GLN A 100 -5.16 -19.62 1.44
N PHE A 101 -5.40 -20.25 2.60
CA PHE A 101 -4.34 -20.94 3.33
C PHE A 101 -3.90 -22.22 2.61
N GLY A 102 -2.59 -22.48 2.62
CA GLY A 102 -1.97 -23.62 1.92
C GLY A 102 -1.43 -23.26 0.53
N ASP A 103 -1.61 -22.00 0.13
CA ASP A 103 -0.99 -21.40 -1.04
C ASP A 103 -0.25 -20.13 -0.56
N GLU A 104 1.08 -20.16 -0.63
CA GLU A 104 1.96 -19.07 -0.19
C GLU A 104 1.83 -17.82 -1.06
N ASP A 105 1.38 -17.97 -2.31
CA ASP A 105 1.17 -16.87 -3.25
C ASP A 105 -0.24 -16.28 -3.12
N ALA A 106 -1.17 -16.97 -2.47
CA ALA A 106 -2.53 -16.50 -2.25
C ALA A 106 -2.61 -15.46 -1.12
N TYR A 107 -2.32 -14.19 -1.40
CA TYR A 107 -2.41 -13.09 -0.44
C TYR A 107 -2.93 -11.78 -1.03
N VAL A 108 -3.36 -10.88 -0.15
CA VAL A 108 -3.60 -9.46 -0.46
C VAL A 108 -2.36 -8.68 -0.07
N ALA A 109 -1.70 -8.09 -1.07
CA ALA A 109 -0.53 -7.25 -0.86
C ALA A 109 -0.94 -5.81 -0.53
N VAL A 110 -0.30 -5.25 0.48
CA VAL A 110 -0.42 -3.84 0.85
C VAL A 110 0.99 -3.25 0.92
N GLU A 111 1.28 -2.33 0.01
CA GLU A 111 2.51 -1.55 0.01
C GLU A 111 2.24 -0.18 0.63
N CYS A 112 3.13 0.27 1.51
CA CYS A 112 2.96 1.49 2.28
C CYS A 112 3.98 2.54 1.85
N LYS A 113 3.54 3.78 1.71
CA LYS A 113 4.43 4.89 1.34
C LYS A 113 4.10 6.16 2.09
N ARG A 114 5.14 6.86 2.56
CA ARG A 114 5.00 8.23 3.07
C ARG A 114 4.71 9.20 1.92
N VAL A 115 3.75 10.11 2.12
CA VAL A 115 3.36 11.14 1.15
C VAL A 115 3.08 12.47 1.85
N ARG A 116 3.25 13.58 1.14
CA ARG A 116 3.12 14.92 1.73
C ARG A 116 2.74 15.95 0.67
N ALA A 117 1.78 16.82 0.99
CA ALA A 117 1.44 17.94 0.11
C ALA A 117 2.69 18.80 -0.15
N GLY A 118 2.95 19.11 -1.42
CA GLY A 118 4.12 19.90 -1.84
C GLY A 118 5.47 19.16 -1.84
N ASP A 119 5.52 17.85 -1.57
CA ASP A 119 6.76 17.06 -1.59
C ASP A 119 6.81 16.14 -2.83
N PRO A 120 7.46 16.58 -3.93
CA PRO A 120 7.53 15.79 -5.17
C PRO A 120 8.37 14.52 -5.02
N THR A 121 9.26 14.46 -4.02
CA THR A 121 10.13 13.29 -3.79
C THR A 121 9.34 12.17 -3.14
N LEU A 122 8.63 12.45 -2.04
CA LEU A 122 7.78 11.45 -1.38
C LEU A 122 6.64 11.00 -2.30
N ASN A 123 5.93 11.93 -2.93
CA ASN A 123 4.83 11.60 -3.83
C ASN A 123 5.32 10.89 -5.10
N GLY A 124 6.54 11.21 -5.56
CA GLY A 124 7.19 10.49 -6.66
C GLY A 124 7.52 9.05 -6.29
N SER A 125 8.10 8.84 -5.10
CA SER A 125 8.45 7.51 -4.59
C SER A 125 7.22 6.63 -4.37
N TYR A 126 6.07 7.20 -4.03
CA TYR A 126 4.80 6.46 -3.95
C TYR A 126 4.51 5.70 -5.24
N VAL A 127 4.74 6.36 -6.39
CA VAL A 127 4.53 5.76 -7.71
C VAL A 127 5.70 4.87 -8.09
N THR A 128 6.92 5.41 -8.13
CA THR A 128 8.08 4.73 -8.73
C THR A 128 8.64 3.60 -7.88
N GLN A 129 8.33 3.54 -6.58
CA GLN A 129 8.80 2.47 -5.69
C GLN A 129 7.67 1.73 -4.98
N GLY A 130 6.41 2.10 -5.23
CA GLY A 130 5.25 1.41 -4.70
C GLY A 130 4.38 0.86 -5.81
N VAL A 131 3.69 1.76 -6.53
CA VAL A 131 2.81 1.40 -7.66
C VAL A 131 3.55 0.58 -8.73
N ASP A 132 4.79 0.95 -9.04
CA ASP A 132 5.60 0.26 -10.05
C ASP A 132 5.87 -1.22 -9.74
N ARG A 133 5.93 -1.58 -8.45
CA ARG A 133 6.12 -2.97 -8.03
C ARG A 133 4.91 -3.85 -8.37
N PHE A 134 3.71 -3.28 -8.32
CA PHE A 134 2.52 -3.97 -8.82
C PHE A 134 2.49 -4.02 -10.35
N ALA A 135 2.81 -2.92 -11.02
CA ALA A 135 2.78 -2.83 -12.49
C ALA A 135 3.77 -3.81 -13.15
N THR A 136 4.97 -3.96 -12.58
CA THR A 136 5.99 -4.88 -13.10
C THR A 136 5.69 -6.35 -12.81
N GLY A 137 4.71 -6.65 -11.95
CA GLY A 137 4.53 -8.00 -11.41
C GLY A 137 5.69 -8.40 -10.50
N GLN A 138 6.31 -7.45 -9.82
CA GLN A 138 7.19 -7.78 -8.70
C GLN A 138 6.32 -8.21 -7.51
N TYR A 139 5.21 -7.51 -7.27
CA TYR A 139 4.25 -7.80 -6.19
C TYR A 139 2.90 -8.24 -6.77
N ALA A 140 2.31 -9.27 -6.17
CA ALA A 140 0.95 -9.74 -6.46
C ALA A 140 0.75 -10.08 -7.95
N THR A 141 1.69 -10.82 -8.52
CA THR A 141 1.69 -11.23 -9.94
C THR A 141 0.50 -12.11 -10.24
N GLY A 142 -0.39 -11.68 -11.15
CA GLY A 142 -1.60 -12.43 -11.48
C GLY A 142 -2.75 -12.28 -10.46
N HIS A 143 -2.61 -11.39 -9.47
CA HIS A 143 -3.68 -11.08 -8.52
C HIS A 143 -4.62 -10.04 -9.09
N ASP A 144 -5.90 -10.16 -8.79
CA ASP A 144 -6.90 -9.16 -9.21
C ASP A 144 -6.78 -7.83 -8.43
N TRP A 145 -6.22 -7.89 -7.22
CA TRP A 145 -6.22 -6.78 -6.27
C TRP A 145 -4.89 -6.55 -5.57
N GLY A 146 -4.52 -5.28 -5.42
CA GLY A 146 -3.48 -4.77 -4.53
C GLY A 146 -3.96 -3.54 -3.77
N PHE A 147 -3.22 -3.16 -2.72
CA PHE A 147 -3.49 -1.95 -1.95
C PHE A 147 -2.23 -1.10 -1.82
N MET A 148 -2.39 0.20 -2.02
CA MET A 148 -1.40 1.20 -1.72
C MET A 148 -1.87 2.06 -0.55
N LEU A 149 -1.14 2.02 0.55
CA LEU A 149 -1.46 2.77 1.76
C LEU A 149 -0.54 4.01 1.87
N GLY A 150 -1.11 5.19 1.61
CA GLY A 150 -0.41 6.47 1.68
C GLY A 150 -0.50 7.10 3.07
N TYR A 151 0.61 7.18 3.77
CA TYR A 151 0.73 7.91 5.04
C TYR A 151 0.90 9.41 4.77
N VAL A 152 -0.20 10.17 4.87
CA VAL A 152 -0.21 11.61 4.59
C VAL A 152 0.37 12.37 5.78
N LEU A 153 1.54 12.97 5.57
CA LEU A 153 2.29 13.69 6.61
C LEU A 153 1.93 15.18 6.68
N ALA A 154 1.39 15.75 5.60
CA ALA A 154 0.87 17.11 5.60
C ALA A 154 -0.29 17.24 4.62
N LEU A 155 -1.30 17.96 5.07
CA LEU A 155 -2.48 18.33 4.32
C LEU A 155 -2.20 19.52 3.38
N PRO A 156 -3.05 19.76 2.35
CA PRO A 156 -4.26 19.01 2.02
C PRO A 156 -3.96 17.68 1.30
N ALA A 157 -4.74 16.64 1.63
CA ALA A 157 -4.60 15.32 0.99
C ALA A 157 -4.93 15.35 -0.51
N SER A 158 -5.82 16.25 -0.95
CA SER A 158 -6.14 16.43 -2.37
C SER A 158 -4.89 16.76 -3.20
N ALA A 159 -4.00 17.63 -2.70
CA ALA A 159 -2.76 17.96 -3.40
C ALA A 159 -1.81 16.75 -3.55
N VAL A 160 -1.84 15.81 -2.59
CA VAL A 160 -1.11 14.55 -2.70
C VAL A 160 -1.75 13.66 -3.77
N VAL A 161 -3.08 13.50 -3.71
CA VAL A 161 -3.84 12.70 -4.67
C VAL A 161 -3.61 13.19 -6.10
N ASP A 162 -3.74 14.50 -6.35
CA ASP A 162 -3.54 15.11 -7.66
C ASP A 162 -2.11 14.86 -8.19
N ALA A 163 -1.10 15.00 -7.33
CA ALA A 163 0.29 14.78 -7.71
C ALA A 163 0.59 13.31 -8.03
N VAL A 164 0.00 12.38 -7.26
CA VAL A 164 0.13 10.94 -7.49
C VAL A 164 -0.62 10.53 -8.76
N ASP A 165 -1.88 10.95 -8.93
CA ASP A 165 -2.69 10.64 -10.11
C ASP A 165 -2.04 11.16 -11.39
N ALA A 166 -1.62 12.42 -11.41
CA ALA A 166 -0.92 13.00 -12.56
C ALA A 166 0.33 12.20 -12.94
N ARG A 167 1.07 11.68 -11.95
CA ARG A 167 2.24 10.85 -12.19
C ARG A 167 1.87 9.45 -12.67
N ILE A 168 0.83 8.82 -12.11
CA ILE A 168 0.32 7.53 -12.58
C ILE A 168 -0.12 7.63 -14.05
N ARG A 169 -0.93 8.63 -14.41
CA ARG A 169 -1.36 8.89 -15.80
C ARG A 169 -0.17 9.12 -16.73
N LYS A 170 0.83 9.88 -16.27
CA LYS A 170 2.05 10.12 -17.05
C LYS A 170 2.86 8.85 -17.29
N THR A 171 2.97 7.97 -16.30
CA THR A 171 3.81 6.77 -16.38
C THR A 171 3.10 5.60 -17.09
N TYR A 172 1.82 5.37 -16.79
CA TYR A 172 1.07 4.19 -17.22
C TYR A 172 -0.07 4.51 -18.20
N GLY A 173 -0.25 5.79 -18.56
CA GLY A 173 -1.29 6.27 -19.47
C GLY A 173 -2.60 6.67 -18.79
N GLU A 174 -3.43 7.41 -19.52
CA GLU A 174 -4.73 7.89 -19.02
C GLU A 174 -5.66 6.82 -18.42
N PRO A 175 -5.75 5.59 -18.98
CA PRO A 175 -6.59 4.54 -18.40
C PRO A 175 -6.18 4.08 -16.99
N ALA A 176 -4.92 4.33 -16.59
CA ALA A 176 -4.42 4.00 -15.26
C ALA A 176 -4.79 5.04 -14.20
N GLY A 177 -5.39 6.16 -14.61
CA GLY A 177 -5.78 7.24 -13.72
C GLY A 177 -6.69 6.80 -12.59
N LEU A 178 -6.57 7.48 -11.46
CA LEU A 178 -7.29 7.18 -10.24
C LEU A 178 -8.73 7.67 -10.32
N THR A 179 -9.66 6.82 -9.90
CA THR A 179 -11.08 7.12 -9.75
C THR A 179 -11.45 7.13 -8.28
N VAL A 180 -12.20 8.15 -7.85
CA VAL A 180 -12.66 8.26 -6.45
C VAL A 180 -13.66 7.16 -6.14
N GLU A 181 -13.46 6.50 -5.00
CA GLU A 181 -14.31 5.43 -4.50
C GLU A 181 -15.19 5.91 -3.34
N SER A 182 -16.02 5.01 -2.81
CA SER A 182 -16.77 5.27 -1.58
C SER A 182 -15.83 5.65 -0.44
N ALA A 183 -16.12 6.78 0.20
CA ALA A 183 -15.32 7.29 1.30
C ALA A 183 -15.35 6.35 2.50
N HIS A 184 -14.23 6.26 3.20
CA HIS A 184 -14.14 5.63 4.51
C HIS A 184 -13.91 6.72 5.56
N SER A 185 -14.65 6.70 6.68
CA SER A 185 -14.64 7.79 7.68
C SER A 185 -13.27 8.02 8.35
N LEU A 186 -12.40 7.02 8.32
CA LEU A 186 -11.03 7.06 8.86
C LEU A 186 -9.96 7.26 7.77
N ALA A 187 -10.34 7.50 6.52
CA ALA A 187 -9.43 7.81 5.42
C ALA A 187 -9.61 9.26 4.96
N LEU A 188 -8.53 9.87 4.49
CA LEU A 188 -8.55 11.18 3.84
C LEU A 188 -9.02 11.07 2.38
N ALA A 189 -8.68 9.98 1.71
CA ALA A 189 -9.19 9.64 0.38
C ALA A 189 -9.11 8.13 0.14
N VAL A 190 -10.07 7.60 -0.61
CA VAL A 190 -10.06 6.23 -1.13
C VAL A 190 -10.27 6.33 -2.64
N LEU A 191 -9.33 5.80 -3.41
CA LEU A 191 -9.37 5.78 -4.86
C LEU A 191 -9.04 4.39 -5.38
N GLU A 192 -9.33 4.17 -6.65
CA GLU A 192 -8.97 2.96 -7.36
C GLU A 192 -8.29 3.30 -8.69
N GLY A 193 -7.24 2.56 -9.02
CA GLY A 193 -6.61 2.56 -10.33
C GLY A 193 -6.52 1.14 -10.87
N ALA A 194 -6.34 1.01 -12.18
CA ALA A 194 -6.12 -0.28 -12.84
C ALA A 194 -4.80 -0.23 -13.60
N LEU A 195 -3.96 -1.24 -13.43
CA LEU A 195 -2.64 -1.32 -14.08
C LEU A 195 -2.52 -2.63 -14.85
N ALA A 196 -2.02 -2.55 -16.07
CA ALA A 196 -1.57 -3.72 -16.78
C ALA A 196 -0.32 -4.26 -16.08
N GLN A 197 -0.34 -5.56 -15.74
CA GLN A 197 0.86 -6.30 -15.40
C GLN A 197 1.49 -6.88 -16.68
N SER A 198 2.73 -7.34 -16.60
CA SER A 198 3.42 -8.04 -17.69
C SER A 198 2.52 -9.10 -18.35
N GLY A 199 2.09 -8.86 -19.60
CA GLY A 199 1.12 -9.70 -20.32
C GLY A 199 -0.24 -9.01 -20.53
N SER A 200 -1.33 -9.77 -20.43
CA SER A 200 -2.71 -9.27 -20.61
C SER A 200 -3.48 -9.11 -19.29
N HIS A 201 -2.85 -9.37 -18.15
CA HIS A 201 -3.50 -9.30 -16.84
C HIS A 201 -3.57 -7.85 -16.35
N VAL A 202 -4.67 -7.50 -15.68
CA VAL A 202 -4.89 -6.16 -15.12
C VAL A 202 -5.12 -6.30 -13.62
N ILE A 203 -4.28 -5.67 -12.82
CA ILE A 203 -4.46 -5.57 -11.37
C ILE A 203 -5.21 -4.29 -11.03
N ARG A 204 -6.20 -4.38 -10.15
CA ARG A 204 -6.88 -3.23 -9.54
C ARG A 204 -6.18 -2.87 -8.25
N ILE A 205 -5.85 -1.59 -8.05
CA ILE A 205 -5.17 -1.11 -6.86
C ILE A 205 -6.07 -0.15 -6.13
N LYS A 206 -6.39 -0.46 -4.87
CA LYS A 206 -7.03 0.51 -3.97
C LYS A 206 -5.96 1.40 -3.35
N HIS A 207 -6.06 2.69 -3.63
CA HIS A 207 -5.22 3.73 -3.06
C HIS A 207 -5.93 4.34 -1.86
N VAL A 208 -5.38 4.13 -0.67
CA VAL A 208 -5.96 4.57 0.60
C VAL A 208 -5.02 5.59 1.22
N PHE A 209 -5.45 6.83 1.33
CA PHE A 209 -4.69 7.90 1.96
C PHE A 209 -5.21 8.15 3.37
N VAL A 210 -4.34 8.06 4.37
CA VAL A 210 -4.69 8.19 5.78
C VAL A 210 -3.86 9.29 6.44
N ASP A 211 -4.46 9.99 7.40
CA ASP A 211 -3.75 11.02 8.16
C ASP A 211 -2.72 10.39 9.08
N MET A 212 -1.45 10.70 8.85
CA MET A 212 -0.31 10.30 9.68
C MET A 212 0.56 11.52 10.00
N SER A 213 -0.05 12.70 10.09
CA SER A 213 0.65 13.96 10.36
C SER A 213 1.44 13.96 11.68
N GLN A 214 1.10 13.10 12.65
CA GLN A 214 1.88 12.88 13.86
C GLN A 214 3.31 12.37 13.58
N ALA A 215 3.53 11.68 12.45
CA ALA A 215 4.84 11.20 12.01
C ALA A 215 5.63 12.26 11.22
N ALA A 216 5.04 13.41 10.90
CA ALA A 216 5.75 14.47 10.20
C ALA A 216 6.94 14.98 11.04
N PRO A 217 8.07 15.35 10.42
CA PRO A 217 9.14 16.04 11.13
C PRO A 217 8.61 17.32 11.79
N LEU A 218 9.12 17.66 12.97
CA LEU A 218 8.86 18.98 13.55
C LEU A 218 9.39 20.05 12.60
N ALA A 219 8.62 21.12 12.39
CA ALA A 219 9.08 22.27 11.64
C ALA A 219 10.38 22.80 12.24
N SER A 220 11.33 23.14 11.39
CA SER A 220 12.56 23.79 11.86
C SER A 220 12.22 25.19 12.40
N PRO A 221 12.93 25.71 13.42
CA PRO A 221 12.66 27.04 13.98
C PRO A 221 12.64 28.18 12.95
N SER A 222 13.28 28.00 11.78
CA SER A 222 13.33 28.96 10.69
C SER A 222 12.00 29.13 9.93
N GLU A 223 11.07 28.17 10.00
CA GLU A 223 9.77 28.26 9.30
C GLU A 223 8.70 29.02 10.09
N MET A 224 8.95 29.36 11.36
CA MET A 224 7.98 30.08 12.21
C MET A 224 8.05 31.61 12.09
N THR A 225 8.94 32.17 11.25
CA THR A 225 9.19 33.63 11.20
C THR A 225 8.49 34.38 10.07
N SER A 226 7.69 33.73 9.22
CA SER A 226 6.99 34.38 8.11
C SER A 226 5.55 34.80 8.44
N THR A 227 5.32 35.35 9.63
CA THR A 227 4.10 36.14 9.87
C THR A 227 4.43 37.62 9.65
N PRO A 228 3.90 38.28 8.60
CA PRO A 228 4.10 39.71 8.45
C PRO A 228 3.32 40.40 9.58
N ILE A 229 4.05 41.12 10.43
CA ILE A 229 3.48 42.15 11.28
C ILE A 229 3.01 43.28 10.34
N ILE A 230 1.75 43.68 10.54
CA ILE A 230 0.95 44.66 9.80
C ILE A 230 1.75 45.92 9.42
#